data_AF-A0A819NLW6-F1
#
_entry.id   AF-A0A819NLW6-F1
#
_cell.length_a   1.000
_cell.length_b   1.000
_cell.length_c   1.000
_cell.angle_alpha   90.00
_cell.angle_beta   90.00
_cell.angle_gamma   90.00
#
_symmetry.space_group_name_H-M   'P 1'
#
loop_
_entity.id
_entity.type
_entity.pdbx_description
1 polymer ?
#
loop_
_entity_poly.entity_id
_entity_poly.type
_entity_poly.pdbx_seq_one_letter_code
_entity_poly.pdbx_strand_id
1 'polypeptide(L)'
;MELPGDFVGESRLGLTRTSKSRYLSLIKADCLKFLLDVRNQIDRHVLLISVPECVRYLITKNDLIPHVQTMYESFFRILTSDKSYENEYVMRTVMRLSSSLNDTVLPYLNHLMEKLVMILRRSVSKNPGLLDQFAQILFPVFTPIFTDDIAEFVPYVLQIIGFILESRSSGSISIADAYRALFQLILTLSFLDRSGNIPALSRLLQTYIEKAGETIVLEKLTTILGVFQRLVSQSKVHDHEGFAILNLLIINLPATYLNNYLKDIFIVIFTRLTKAKIQKLIRCIIVFFSYFIIKYGAKEFITQVDSIQTNMFQMVIESLFVQELSKVDDNDKKICAVAEIHL
;
A
#
# COMPACT_ATOMS: atom_id res chain seq x y z
N MET A 1 17.04 50.72 58.53
CA MET A 1 16.50 51.70 57.55
C MET A 1 15.84 50.89 56.46
N GLU A 2 14.65 51.30 56.02
CA GLU A 2 13.73 50.49 55.20
C GLU A 2 13.99 50.60 53.68
N LEU A 3 13.25 49.81 52.90
CA LEU A 3 13.15 49.78 51.43
C LEU A 3 12.53 51.09 50.84
N PRO A 4 12.47 51.36 49.51
CA PRO A 4 12.65 50.50 48.32
C PRO A 4 13.67 51.08 47.29
N GLY A 5 13.69 50.83 45.96
CA GLY A 5 12.79 50.07 45.06
C GLY A 5 13.19 50.09 43.56
N ASP A 6 12.33 49.47 42.75
CA ASP A 6 12.08 49.58 41.29
C ASP A 6 13.15 49.40 40.18
N PHE A 7 12.74 48.56 39.23
CA PHE A 7 12.89 48.65 37.76
C PHE A 7 13.72 49.80 37.15
N VAL A 8 14.61 49.45 36.20
CA VAL A 8 14.57 49.83 34.76
C VAL A 8 15.85 49.31 34.08
N GLY A 9 15.74 48.73 32.88
CA GLY A 9 16.91 48.17 32.17
C GLY A 9 16.68 47.62 30.76
N GLU A 10 15.44 47.48 30.29
CA GLU A 10 15.19 47.26 28.85
C GLU A 10 15.48 48.56 28.07
N SER A 11 16.56 48.58 27.28
CA SER A 11 16.54 49.11 25.90
C SER A 11 17.95 49.20 25.28
N ARG A 12 18.16 48.45 24.18
CA ARG A 12 19.00 48.89 23.04
C ARG A 12 18.75 48.04 21.79
N LEU A 13 17.50 48.04 21.34
CA LEU A 13 17.09 48.07 19.92
C LEU A 13 15.60 48.43 19.90
N GLY A 14 15.32 49.72 19.70
CA GLY A 14 14.00 50.32 19.86
C GLY A 14 13.02 49.95 18.73
N LEU A 15 12.58 48.70 18.68
CA LEU A 15 11.50 48.25 17.82
C LEU A 15 10.20 48.21 18.62
N THR A 16 9.22 49.03 18.24
CA THR A 16 7.85 48.97 18.80
C THR A 16 7.28 47.55 18.67
N ARG A 17 6.30 47.18 19.51
CA ARG A 17 5.68 45.83 19.48
C ARG A 17 5.15 45.45 18.08
N THR A 18 4.67 46.44 17.32
CA THR A 18 4.27 46.33 15.90
C THR A 18 5.46 46.17 14.94
N SER A 19 6.56 46.90 15.16
CA SER A 19 7.80 46.75 14.39
C SER A 19 8.46 45.37 14.60
N LYS A 20 8.53 44.90 15.86
CA LYS A 20 9.07 43.58 16.22
C LYS A 20 8.25 42.44 15.60
N SER A 21 6.92 42.61 15.51
CA SER A 21 6.02 41.70 14.78
C SER A 21 6.30 41.73 13.26
N ARG A 22 6.38 42.91 12.64
CA ARG A 22 6.69 43.06 11.20
C ARG A 22 8.05 42.46 10.83
N TYR A 23 9.06 42.61 11.69
CA TYR A 23 10.39 42.02 11.49
C TYR A 23 10.35 40.49 11.54
N LEU A 24 9.56 39.92 12.46
CA LEU A 24 9.33 38.47 12.53
C LEU A 24 8.59 37.96 11.28
N SER A 25 7.61 38.70 10.74
CA SER A 25 6.93 38.37 9.48
C SER A 25 7.89 38.37 8.27
N LEU A 26 8.82 39.32 8.22
CA LEU A 26 9.86 39.39 7.17
C LEU A 26 10.80 38.17 7.24
N ILE A 27 11.34 37.87 8.44
CA ILE A 27 12.21 36.70 8.64
C ILE A 27 11.51 35.38 8.26
N LYS A 28 10.21 35.26 8.57
CA LYS A 28 9.39 34.10 8.15
C LYS A 28 9.25 34.03 6.62
N ALA A 29 8.96 35.15 5.96
CA ALA A 29 8.88 35.20 4.50
C ALA A 29 10.21 34.84 3.82
N ASP A 30 11.34 35.32 4.36
CA ASP A 30 12.68 34.98 3.86
C ASP A 30 13.03 33.51 4.10
N CYS A 31 12.63 32.93 5.24
CA CYS A 31 12.78 31.49 5.50
C CYS A 31 11.94 30.63 4.54
N LEU A 32 10.70 31.04 4.22
CA LEU A 32 9.88 30.38 3.20
C LEU A 32 10.53 30.48 1.82
N LYS A 33 10.97 31.67 1.42
CA LYS A 33 11.66 31.92 0.15
C LYS A 33 12.96 31.11 0.01
N PHE A 34 13.73 31.00 1.09
CA PHE A 34 14.92 30.15 1.15
C PHE A 34 14.62 28.66 0.92
N LEU A 35 13.57 28.14 1.55
CA LEU A 35 13.13 26.74 1.43
C LEU A 35 12.53 26.42 0.04
N LEU A 36 11.87 27.39 -0.60
CA LEU A 36 11.22 27.25 -1.90
C LEU A 36 12.22 27.44 -3.07
N ASP A 37 12.99 28.52 -3.07
CA ASP A 37 13.73 29.00 -4.25
C ASP A 37 15.24 28.71 -4.18
N VAL A 38 15.89 29.02 -3.05
CA VAL A 38 17.34 29.27 -3.02
C VAL A 38 18.18 28.03 -2.71
N ARG A 39 17.58 27.00 -2.10
CA ARG A 39 18.32 25.79 -1.66
C ARG A 39 19.06 25.00 -2.75
N ASN A 40 18.75 25.22 -4.03
CA ASN A 40 19.43 24.57 -5.15
C ASN A 40 20.77 25.24 -5.54
N GLN A 41 21.08 26.41 -4.98
CA GLN A 41 22.23 27.24 -5.33
C GLN A 41 23.28 27.35 -4.21
N ILE A 42 23.09 26.60 -3.12
CA ILE A 42 23.82 26.78 -1.86
C ILE A 42 24.56 25.49 -1.47
N ASP A 43 25.74 25.65 -0.89
CA ASP A 43 26.60 24.55 -0.46
C ASP A 43 25.92 23.61 0.54
N ARG A 44 26.27 22.32 0.44
CA ARG A 44 25.73 21.22 1.24
C ARG A 44 25.89 21.45 2.75
N HIS A 45 26.99 22.05 3.19
CA HIS A 45 27.26 22.34 4.60
C HIS A 45 26.39 23.49 5.14
N VAL A 46 26.06 24.47 4.29
CA VAL A 46 25.18 25.59 4.68
C VAL A 46 23.74 25.11 4.80
N LEU A 47 23.26 24.34 3.81
CA LEU A 47 21.91 23.71 3.84
C LEU A 47 21.69 22.85 5.09
N LEU A 48 22.72 22.13 5.51
CA LEU A 48 22.77 21.27 6.70
C LEU A 48 22.37 22.01 7.99
N ILE A 49 22.72 23.29 8.09
CA ILE A 49 22.53 24.12 9.29
C ILE A 49 21.25 24.96 9.16
N SER A 50 21.07 25.61 8.00
CA SER A 50 20.02 26.62 7.83
C SER A 50 18.63 26.03 7.65
N VAL A 51 18.46 24.95 6.89
CA VAL A 51 17.14 24.37 6.61
C VAL A 51 16.41 23.90 7.89
N PRO A 52 17.06 23.12 8.79
CA PRO A 52 16.65 22.92 10.18
C PRO A 52 16.11 24.15 10.92
N GLU A 53 16.86 25.23 10.94
CA GLU A 53 16.53 26.42 11.71
C GLU A 53 15.45 27.26 11.01
N CYS A 54 15.43 27.35 9.68
CA CYS A 54 14.35 27.99 8.92
C CYS A 54 12.98 27.35 9.22
N VAL A 55 12.90 26.01 9.24
CA VAL A 55 11.66 25.31 9.66
C VAL A 55 11.34 25.58 11.14
N ARG A 56 12.36 25.62 12.01
CA ARG A 56 12.19 25.95 13.43
C ARG A 56 11.70 27.38 13.67
N TYR A 57 12.12 28.36 12.87
CA TYR A 57 11.71 29.78 12.99
C TYR A 57 10.30 30.05 12.44
N LEU A 58 9.75 29.13 11.63
CA LEU A 58 8.35 29.12 11.19
C LEU A 58 7.42 28.56 12.29
N ILE A 59 7.48 29.16 13.49
CA ILE A 59 6.94 28.59 14.75
C ILE A 59 5.41 28.48 14.78
N THR A 60 4.67 29.40 14.16
CA THR A 60 3.20 29.39 14.21
C THR A 60 2.62 28.51 13.11
N LYS A 61 1.93 27.42 13.48
CA LYS A 61 1.22 26.51 12.55
C LYS A 61 0.41 27.28 11.49
N ASN A 62 -0.27 28.36 11.90
CA ASN A 62 -1.08 29.22 11.05
C ASN A 62 -0.32 29.86 9.87
N ASP A 63 0.97 30.15 10.02
CA ASP A 63 1.81 30.73 8.96
C ASP A 63 2.35 29.66 8.00
N LEU A 64 2.46 28.41 8.45
CA LEU A 64 2.93 27.29 7.64
C LEU A 64 1.83 26.74 6.72
N ILE A 65 0.61 26.56 7.23
CA ILE A 65 -0.51 25.90 6.54
C ILE A 65 -0.69 26.33 5.07
N PRO A 66 -0.69 27.63 4.71
CA PRO A 66 -0.87 28.07 3.32
C PRO A 66 0.25 27.59 2.36
N HIS A 67 1.41 27.21 2.90
CA HIS A 67 2.61 26.86 2.13
C HIS A 67 2.98 25.37 2.21
N VAL A 68 2.40 24.60 3.14
CA VAL A 68 2.73 23.17 3.38
C VAL A 68 2.75 22.36 2.09
N GLN A 69 1.72 22.48 1.25
CA GLN A 69 1.63 21.73 -0.01
C GLN A 69 2.80 22.07 -0.94
N THR A 70 3.04 23.37 -1.19
CA THR A 70 4.13 23.83 -2.06
C THR A 70 5.51 23.44 -1.51
N MET A 71 5.67 23.41 -0.19
CA MET A 71 6.89 22.93 0.47
C MET A 71 7.08 21.43 0.25
N TYR A 72 6.05 20.59 0.47
CA TYR A 72 6.13 19.15 0.18
C TYR A 72 6.39 18.87 -1.30
N GLU A 73 5.66 19.48 -2.22
CA GLU A 73 5.87 19.33 -3.67
C GLU A 73 7.30 19.71 -4.06
N SER A 74 7.81 20.81 -3.52
CA SER A 74 9.20 21.24 -3.72
C SER A 74 10.19 20.21 -3.17
N PHE A 75 10.00 19.74 -1.93
CA PHE A 75 10.89 18.79 -1.26
C PHE A 75 10.92 17.46 -2.00
N PHE A 76 9.74 16.92 -2.36
CA PHE A 76 9.63 15.70 -3.14
C PHE A 76 10.21 15.85 -4.54
N ARG A 77 10.04 16.98 -5.25
CA ARG A 77 10.70 17.21 -6.55
C ARG A 77 12.23 17.03 -6.49
N ILE A 78 12.88 17.34 -5.37
CA ILE A 78 14.32 17.03 -5.19
C ILE A 78 14.54 15.55 -4.88
N LEU A 79 13.78 14.97 -3.94
CA LEU A 79 13.88 13.55 -3.58
C LEU A 79 13.48 12.59 -4.72
N THR A 80 12.84 13.08 -5.78
CA THR A 80 12.52 12.33 -7.01
C THR A 80 13.44 12.68 -8.18
N SER A 81 14.41 13.59 -8.01
CA SER A 81 15.38 13.93 -9.05
C SER A 81 16.52 12.90 -9.14
N ASP A 82 17.03 12.63 -10.34
CA ASP A 82 18.06 11.61 -10.56
C ASP A 82 19.37 11.88 -9.79
N LYS A 83 19.67 13.15 -9.55
CA LYS A 83 20.90 13.64 -8.91
C LYS A 83 20.84 13.72 -7.38
N SER A 84 19.65 13.70 -6.77
CA SER A 84 19.49 14.07 -5.35
C SER A 84 18.40 13.30 -4.60
N TYR A 85 17.99 12.13 -5.10
CA TYR A 85 16.97 11.28 -4.49
C TYR A 85 17.36 10.72 -3.10
N GLU A 86 18.66 10.67 -2.77
CA GLU A 86 19.20 10.30 -1.45
C GLU A 86 19.53 11.52 -0.56
N ASN A 87 18.94 12.70 -0.82
CA ASN A 87 19.23 13.90 -0.02
C ASN A 87 18.60 13.82 1.39
N GLU A 88 19.39 13.27 2.32
CA GLU A 88 19.06 13.09 3.73
C GLU A 88 18.56 14.39 4.40
N TYR A 89 19.09 15.56 4.03
CA TYR A 89 18.65 16.83 4.62
C TYR A 89 17.24 17.19 4.19
N VAL A 90 16.90 16.98 2.91
CA VAL A 90 15.51 17.17 2.44
C VAL A 90 14.58 16.17 3.13
N MET A 91 15.01 14.91 3.33
CA MET A 91 14.22 13.93 4.11
C MET A 91 14.04 14.36 5.58
N ARG A 92 15.10 14.82 6.25
CA ARG A 92 15.02 15.39 7.61
C ARG A 92 14.13 16.63 7.68
N THR A 93 14.06 17.40 6.60
CA THR A 93 13.18 18.59 6.49
C THR A 93 11.73 18.19 6.34
N VAL A 94 11.44 17.19 5.49
CA VAL A 94 10.11 16.58 5.37
C VAL A 94 9.64 16.06 6.74
N MET A 95 10.46 15.24 7.42
CA MET A 95 10.13 14.72 8.75
C MET A 95 9.83 15.85 9.76
N ARG A 96 10.69 16.88 9.84
CA ARG A 96 10.49 18.01 10.76
C ARG A 96 9.23 18.82 10.43
N LEU A 97 8.96 19.09 9.15
CA LEU A 97 7.74 19.77 8.72
C LEU A 97 6.49 18.98 9.12
N SER A 98 6.49 17.65 8.90
CA SER A 98 5.40 16.78 9.33
C SER A 98 5.20 16.80 10.85
N SER A 99 6.29 16.68 11.64
CA SER A 99 6.22 16.76 13.10
C SER A 99 5.73 18.12 13.62
N SER A 100 6.13 19.24 12.99
CA SER A 100 5.66 20.58 13.36
C SER A 100 4.15 20.76 13.14
N LEU A 101 3.58 20.12 12.11
CA LEU A 101 2.15 20.20 11.81
C LEU A 101 1.29 19.41 12.82
N ASN A 102 1.78 18.26 13.31
CA ASN A 102 0.98 17.29 14.08
C ASN A 102 -0.30 16.93 13.27
N ASP A 103 -1.47 16.90 13.88
CA ASP A 103 -2.77 16.54 13.26
C ASP A 103 -3.09 17.36 11.99
N THR A 104 -2.55 18.57 11.86
CA THR A 104 -2.68 19.40 10.65
C THR A 104 -1.97 18.79 9.42
N VAL A 105 -1.20 17.71 9.58
CA VAL A 105 -0.61 16.95 8.47
C VAL A 105 -1.61 16.05 7.75
N LEU A 106 -2.72 15.67 8.40
CA LEU A 106 -3.67 14.66 7.89
C LEU A 106 -4.19 14.94 6.46
N PRO A 107 -4.55 16.19 6.06
CA PRO A 107 -4.96 16.47 4.67
C PRO A 107 -3.88 16.19 3.61
N TYR A 108 -2.62 16.18 4.01
CA TYR A 108 -1.46 15.94 3.14
C TYR A 108 -0.92 14.51 3.26
N LEU A 109 -1.43 13.69 4.19
CA LEU A 109 -0.90 12.38 4.54
C LEU A 109 -0.84 11.45 3.31
N ASN A 110 -1.90 11.40 2.51
CA ASN A 110 -1.96 10.51 1.35
C ASN A 110 -0.84 10.82 0.34
N HIS A 111 -0.61 12.11 0.07
CA HIS A 111 0.46 12.55 -0.82
C HIS A 111 1.85 12.30 -0.21
N LEU A 112 2.01 12.59 1.09
CA LEU A 112 3.24 12.32 1.83
C LEU A 112 3.63 10.84 1.73
N MET A 113 2.70 9.94 2.05
CA MET A 113 2.94 8.49 2.04
C MET A 113 3.19 7.96 0.63
N GLU A 114 2.43 8.38 -0.38
CA GLU A 114 2.67 8.00 -1.79
C GLU A 114 4.11 8.32 -2.22
N LYS A 115 4.61 9.53 -1.91
CA LYS A 115 5.97 9.93 -2.26
C LYS A 115 7.03 9.20 -1.45
N LEU A 116 6.79 8.94 -0.16
CA LEU A 116 7.70 8.13 0.68
C LEU A 116 7.80 6.68 0.18
N VAL A 117 6.68 6.04 -0.18
CA VAL A 117 6.67 4.70 -0.77
C VAL A 117 7.42 4.68 -2.11
N MET A 118 7.23 5.70 -2.95
CA MET A 118 7.94 5.80 -4.23
C MET A 118 9.47 5.99 -4.04
N ILE A 119 9.90 6.77 -3.05
CA ILE A 119 11.32 6.93 -2.70
C ILE A 119 11.90 5.59 -2.21
N LEU A 120 11.21 4.90 -1.29
CA LEU A 120 11.62 3.58 -0.79
C LEU A 120 11.80 2.58 -1.94
N ARG A 121 10.82 2.48 -2.85
CA ARG A 121 10.86 1.63 -4.04
C ARG A 121 12.08 1.92 -4.91
N ARG A 122 12.34 3.21 -5.14
CA ARG A 122 13.48 3.67 -5.96
C ARG A 122 14.82 3.35 -5.32
N SER A 123 14.98 3.57 -4.02
CA SER A 123 16.22 3.30 -3.30
C SER A 123 16.57 1.82 -3.31
N VAL A 124 15.59 0.94 -3.05
CA VAL A 124 15.77 -0.52 -3.15
C VAL A 124 16.08 -0.96 -4.58
N SER A 125 15.41 -0.38 -5.59
CA SER A 125 15.68 -0.68 -7.00
C SER A 125 17.11 -0.31 -7.45
N LYS A 126 17.74 0.69 -6.83
CA LYS A 126 19.12 1.09 -7.12
C LYS A 126 20.15 0.35 -6.26
N ASN A 127 19.80 0.05 -5.02
CA ASN A 127 20.65 -0.71 -4.09
C ASN A 127 19.80 -1.75 -3.34
N PRO A 128 19.66 -2.97 -3.88
CA PRO A 128 18.88 -4.04 -3.26
C PRO A 128 19.37 -4.43 -1.86
N GLY A 129 20.64 -4.19 -1.53
CA GLY A 129 21.22 -4.48 -0.22
C GLY A 129 20.64 -3.64 0.93
N LEU A 130 19.89 -2.58 0.63
CA LEU A 130 19.16 -1.79 1.64
C LEU A 130 17.88 -2.45 2.13
N LEU A 131 17.37 -3.48 1.44
CA LEU A 131 16.03 -4.06 1.70
C LEU A 131 15.88 -4.60 3.13
N ASP A 132 16.87 -5.33 3.63
CA ASP A 132 16.86 -5.88 4.98
C ASP A 132 17.01 -4.79 6.06
N GLN A 133 17.80 -3.75 5.78
CA GLN A 133 17.95 -2.60 6.69
C GLN A 133 16.63 -1.83 6.81
N PHE A 134 15.94 -1.59 5.69
CA PHE A 134 14.60 -1.00 5.71
C PHE A 134 13.60 -1.87 6.46
N ALA A 135 13.58 -3.19 6.25
CA ALA A 135 12.69 -4.09 6.97
C ALA A 135 12.94 -4.05 8.50
N GLN A 136 14.21 -4.11 8.93
CA GLN A 136 14.60 -4.04 10.35
C GLN A 136 14.16 -2.73 11.03
N ILE A 137 14.24 -1.60 10.32
CA ILE A 137 13.86 -0.29 10.86
C ILE A 137 12.34 -0.09 10.85
N LEU A 138 11.66 -0.52 9.79
CA LEU A 138 10.24 -0.22 9.58
C LEU A 138 9.30 -1.18 10.33
N PHE A 139 9.67 -2.44 10.52
CA PHE A 139 8.78 -3.43 11.14
C PHE A 139 8.39 -3.09 12.59
N PRO A 140 9.30 -2.61 13.46
CA PRO A 140 8.93 -2.10 14.79
C PRO A 140 7.98 -0.90 14.76
N VAL A 141 7.95 -0.12 13.68
CA VAL A 141 7.04 1.02 13.49
C VAL A 141 5.66 0.55 13.02
N PHE A 142 5.59 -0.56 12.29
CA PHE A 142 4.34 -1.13 11.77
C PHE A 142 3.49 -1.83 12.85
N THR A 143 4.13 -2.50 13.81
CA THR A 143 3.43 -3.19 14.90
C THR A 143 2.43 -2.29 15.64
N PRO A 144 2.80 -1.12 16.21
CA PRO A 144 1.84 -0.25 16.90
C PRO A 144 0.74 0.27 15.98
N ILE A 145 1.02 0.56 14.70
CA ILE A 145 0.01 1.02 13.74
C ILE A 145 -1.12 -0.02 13.58
N PHE A 146 -0.79 -1.32 13.63
CA PHE A 146 -1.77 -2.39 13.56
C PHE A 146 -2.41 -2.75 14.92
N THR A 147 -1.67 -2.71 16.04
CA THR A 147 -2.25 -3.03 17.36
C THR A 147 -3.18 -1.93 17.87
N ASP A 148 -2.83 -0.68 17.57
CA ASP A 148 -3.56 0.51 18.00
C ASP A 148 -4.60 0.93 16.93
N ASP A 149 -4.69 0.16 15.84
CA ASP A 149 -5.63 0.27 14.72
C ASP A 149 -5.72 1.66 14.08
N ILE A 150 -4.55 2.27 13.82
CA ILE A 150 -4.41 3.63 13.29
C ILE A 150 -4.74 3.64 11.79
N ALA A 151 -6.05 3.66 11.51
CA ALA A 151 -6.64 3.32 10.22
C ALA A 151 -6.11 4.13 9.01
N GLU A 152 -5.69 5.38 9.21
CA GLU A 152 -5.15 6.27 8.18
C GLU A 152 -3.83 5.75 7.58
N PHE A 153 -3.04 5.00 8.36
CA PHE A 153 -1.73 4.50 7.95
C PHE A 153 -1.78 3.05 7.44
N VAL A 154 -2.79 2.26 7.83
CA VAL A 154 -2.91 0.83 7.51
C VAL A 154 -2.77 0.54 6.00
N PRO A 155 -3.44 1.24 5.05
CA PRO A 155 -3.26 0.98 3.61
C PRO A 155 -1.81 1.10 3.15
N TYR A 156 -1.08 2.08 3.68
CA TYR A 156 0.30 2.36 3.30
C TYR A 156 1.28 1.36 3.90
N VAL A 157 1.07 0.96 5.17
CA VAL A 157 1.87 -0.08 5.82
C VAL A 157 1.72 -1.41 5.05
N LEU A 158 0.50 -1.79 4.67
CA LEU A 158 0.23 -2.97 3.84
C LEU A 158 0.97 -2.90 2.49
N GLN A 159 0.93 -1.75 1.80
CA GLN A 159 1.66 -1.54 0.53
C GLN A 159 3.19 -1.63 0.69
N ILE A 160 3.73 -1.13 1.81
CA ILE A 160 5.17 -1.18 2.08
C ILE A 160 5.62 -2.61 2.38
N ILE A 161 4.90 -3.34 3.23
CA ILE A 161 5.20 -4.76 3.52
C ILE A 161 5.12 -5.58 2.22
N GLY A 162 4.10 -5.34 1.39
CA GLY A 162 3.94 -6.02 0.10
C GLY A 162 5.13 -5.78 -0.83
N PHE A 163 5.53 -4.52 -0.98
CA PHE A 163 6.71 -4.16 -1.76
C PHE A 163 8.01 -4.80 -1.21
N ILE A 164 8.21 -4.79 0.11
CA ILE A 164 9.41 -5.36 0.73
C ILE A 164 9.45 -6.89 0.49
N LEU A 165 8.31 -7.58 0.59
CA LEU A 165 8.22 -9.03 0.36
C LEU A 165 8.39 -9.38 -1.13
N GLU A 166 7.76 -8.63 -2.03
CA GLU A 166 7.85 -8.77 -3.48
C GLU A 166 9.30 -8.63 -3.98
N SER A 167 10.05 -7.69 -3.37
CA SER A 167 11.46 -7.40 -3.68
C SER A 167 12.46 -8.48 -3.22
N ARG A 168 12.04 -9.45 -2.39
CA ARG A 168 12.91 -10.57 -1.99
C ARG A 168 13.04 -11.59 -3.11
N SER A 169 14.25 -12.13 -3.28
CA SER A 169 14.51 -13.20 -4.26
C SER A 169 13.69 -14.44 -3.93
N SER A 170 13.05 -15.03 -4.94
CA SER A 170 12.30 -16.28 -4.74
C SER A 170 13.26 -17.39 -4.31
N GLY A 171 12.93 -18.09 -3.21
CA GLY A 171 13.80 -19.10 -2.60
C GLY A 171 14.85 -18.57 -1.61
N SER A 172 15.01 -17.26 -1.43
CA SER A 172 15.87 -16.71 -0.38
C SER A 172 15.17 -16.75 0.98
N ILE A 173 15.32 -17.89 1.67
CA ILE A 173 15.15 -18.08 3.12
C ILE A 173 13.69 -18.11 3.60
N SER A 174 13.43 -19.04 4.52
CA SER A 174 12.22 -19.08 5.37
C SER A 174 11.77 -17.68 5.75
N ILE A 175 10.50 -17.32 5.48
CA ILE A 175 9.84 -16.12 6.02
C ILE A 175 10.34 -15.88 7.46
N ALA A 176 11.08 -14.80 7.70
CA ALA A 176 11.58 -14.51 9.03
C ALA A 176 10.40 -14.28 9.99
N ASP A 177 10.53 -14.63 11.27
CA ASP A 177 9.37 -14.77 12.17
C ASP A 177 8.54 -13.48 12.32
N ALA A 178 9.15 -12.31 12.12
CA ALA A 178 8.44 -11.04 12.04
C ALA A 178 7.41 -10.99 10.88
N TYR A 179 7.74 -11.52 9.70
CA TYR A 179 6.79 -11.64 8.59
C TYR A 179 5.72 -12.71 8.86
N ARG A 180 6.03 -13.81 9.59
CA ARG A 180 5.00 -14.78 10.02
C ARG A 180 4.00 -14.14 10.96
N ALA A 181 4.49 -13.37 11.95
CA ALA A 181 3.66 -12.62 12.87
C ALA A 181 2.80 -11.56 12.15
N LEU A 182 3.40 -10.80 11.22
CA LEU A 182 2.66 -9.86 10.36
C LEU A 182 1.62 -10.57 9.49
N PHE A 183 1.92 -11.74 8.92
CA PHE A 183 0.96 -12.51 8.13
C PHE A 183 -0.26 -12.95 8.96
N GLN A 184 -0.04 -13.41 10.20
CA GLN A 184 -1.12 -13.70 11.14
C GLN A 184 -1.95 -12.46 11.48
N LEU A 185 -1.31 -11.29 11.62
CA LEU A 185 -1.97 -10.04 11.96
C LEU A 185 -2.83 -9.50 10.80
N ILE A 186 -2.30 -9.46 9.56
CA ILE A 186 -3.07 -8.94 8.41
C ILE A 186 -4.26 -9.83 8.01
N LEU A 187 -4.24 -11.10 8.40
CA LEU A 187 -5.36 -12.03 8.20
C LEU A 187 -6.53 -11.80 9.18
N THR A 188 -6.41 -10.87 10.13
CA THR A 188 -7.54 -10.40 10.93
C THR A 188 -8.60 -9.76 10.02
N LEU A 189 -9.79 -10.38 9.98
CA LEU A 189 -10.85 -10.04 9.02
C LEU A 189 -11.36 -8.60 9.13
N SER A 190 -11.17 -7.90 10.27
CA SER A 190 -11.58 -6.51 10.45
C SER A 190 -10.89 -5.54 9.49
N PHE A 191 -9.66 -5.84 9.02
CA PHE A 191 -8.99 -5.00 8.04
C PHE A 191 -9.72 -4.96 6.69
N LEU A 192 -10.55 -5.95 6.37
CA LEU A 192 -11.42 -5.97 5.17
C LEU A 192 -12.72 -5.15 5.34
N ASP A 193 -13.04 -4.68 6.55
CA ASP A 193 -14.21 -3.81 6.78
C ASP A 193 -14.03 -2.44 6.12
N ARG A 194 -12.76 -2.00 5.96
CA ARG A 194 -12.39 -0.71 5.37
C ARG A 194 -12.02 -0.88 3.90
N SER A 195 -12.85 -0.34 3.00
CA SER A 195 -12.63 -0.42 1.55
C SER A 195 -11.26 0.09 1.08
N GLY A 196 -10.70 1.11 1.76
CA GLY A 196 -9.36 1.64 1.49
C GLY A 196 -8.21 0.64 1.73
N ASN A 197 -8.40 -0.35 2.60
CA ASN A 197 -7.40 -1.39 2.86
C ASN A 197 -7.41 -2.50 1.78
N ILE A 198 -8.57 -2.77 1.16
CA ILE A 198 -8.80 -3.98 0.36
C ILE A 198 -7.76 -4.18 -0.76
N PRO A 199 -7.42 -3.18 -1.60
CA PRO A 199 -6.44 -3.38 -2.68
C PRO A 199 -5.03 -3.67 -2.14
N ALA A 200 -4.62 -2.98 -1.08
CA ALA A 200 -3.32 -3.17 -0.45
C ALA A 200 -3.19 -4.53 0.24
N LEU A 201 -4.24 -4.94 0.98
CA LEU A 201 -4.31 -6.22 1.67
C LEU A 201 -4.36 -7.38 0.68
N SER A 202 -5.19 -7.29 -0.36
CA SER A 202 -5.27 -8.29 -1.43
C SER A 202 -3.92 -8.49 -2.11
N ARG A 203 -3.26 -7.40 -2.56
CA ARG A 203 -1.95 -7.51 -3.20
C ARG A 203 -0.91 -8.11 -2.26
N LEU A 204 -0.94 -7.76 -0.96
CA LEU A 204 -0.04 -8.35 0.03
C LEU A 204 -0.29 -9.87 0.21
N LEU A 205 -1.55 -10.31 0.29
CA LEU A 205 -1.89 -11.74 0.37
C LEU A 205 -1.45 -12.51 -0.87
N GLN A 206 -1.63 -11.94 -2.07
CA GLN A 206 -1.09 -12.48 -3.32
C GLN A 206 0.43 -12.67 -3.25
N THR A 207 1.17 -11.64 -2.79
CA THR A 207 2.62 -11.72 -2.61
C THR A 207 3.02 -12.77 -1.58
N TYR A 208 2.27 -12.95 -0.49
CA TYR A 208 2.50 -14.06 0.44
C TYR A 208 2.30 -15.41 -0.25
N ILE A 209 1.24 -15.63 -1.04
CA ILE A 209 1.02 -16.91 -1.74
C ILE A 209 2.18 -17.25 -2.69
N GLU A 210 2.75 -16.25 -3.38
CA GLU A 210 3.89 -16.42 -4.29
C GLU A 210 5.25 -16.61 -3.59
N LYS A 211 5.45 -15.99 -2.42
CA LYS A 211 6.79 -15.86 -1.78
C LYS A 211 6.95 -16.62 -0.47
N ALA A 212 5.86 -17.05 0.17
CA ALA A 212 5.91 -17.57 1.54
C ALA A 212 6.53 -18.96 1.67
N GLY A 213 6.48 -19.75 0.60
CA GLY A 213 6.62 -21.19 0.70
C GLY A 213 5.31 -21.85 1.12
N GLU A 214 5.09 -23.04 0.56
CA GLU A 214 3.83 -23.78 0.58
C GLU A 214 3.25 -23.97 2.00
N THR A 215 4.08 -24.38 2.98
CA THR A 215 3.66 -24.70 4.35
C THR A 215 2.90 -23.55 5.03
N ILE A 216 3.38 -22.31 4.88
CA ILE A 216 2.80 -21.13 5.54
C ILE A 216 1.46 -20.75 4.90
N VAL A 217 1.33 -20.96 3.58
CA VAL A 217 0.06 -20.78 2.87
C VAL A 217 -0.95 -21.85 3.30
N LEU A 218 -0.52 -23.11 3.42
CA LEU A 218 -1.36 -24.22 3.87
C LEU A 218 -1.87 -24.03 5.30
N GLU A 219 -1.02 -23.60 6.23
CA GLU A 219 -1.41 -23.29 7.63
C GLU A 219 -2.52 -22.24 7.74
N LYS A 220 -2.66 -21.36 6.75
CA LYS A 220 -3.65 -20.27 6.71
C LYS A 220 -4.68 -20.41 5.58
N LEU A 221 -4.71 -21.55 4.88
CA LEU A 221 -5.50 -21.74 3.66
C LEU A 221 -7.00 -21.47 3.88
N THR A 222 -7.56 -21.98 4.97
CA THR A 222 -8.98 -21.74 5.32
C THR A 222 -9.28 -20.26 5.58
N THR A 223 -8.36 -19.53 6.20
CA THR A 223 -8.48 -18.08 6.42
C THR A 223 -8.40 -17.32 5.09
N ILE A 224 -7.45 -17.67 4.21
CA ILE A 224 -7.31 -17.06 2.87
C ILE A 224 -8.57 -17.32 2.01
N LEU A 225 -9.12 -18.54 2.06
CA LEU A 225 -10.39 -18.86 1.38
C LEU A 225 -11.57 -18.08 1.97
N GLY A 226 -11.57 -17.83 3.28
CA GLY A 226 -12.53 -16.91 3.92
C GLY A 226 -12.42 -15.47 3.41
N VAL A 227 -11.20 -14.97 3.16
CA VAL A 227 -10.97 -13.66 2.52
C VAL A 227 -11.52 -13.64 1.09
N PHE A 228 -11.23 -14.67 0.28
CA PHE A 228 -11.82 -14.82 -1.06
C PHE A 228 -13.36 -14.80 -1.01
N GLN A 229 -13.96 -15.65 -0.17
CA GLN A 229 -15.41 -15.75 -0.03
C GLN A 229 -16.01 -14.40 0.37
N ARG A 230 -15.36 -13.68 1.29
CA ARG A 230 -15.79 -12.35 1.73
C ARG A 230 -15.77 -11.35 0.58
N LEU A 231 -14.65 -11.24 -0.13
CA LEU A 231 -14.47 -10.28 -1.24
C LEU A 231 -15.53 -10.48 -2.34
N VAL A 232 -15.72 -11.73 -2.78
CA VAL A 232 -16.65 -12.07 -3.87
C VAL A 232 -18.10 -12.00 -3.42
N SER A 233 -18.43 -12.44 -2.19
CA SER A 233 -19.83 -12.45 -1.72
C SER A 233 -20.36 -11.08 -1.33
N GLN A 234 -19.50 -10.21 -0.75
CA GLN A 234 -19.92 -8.94 -0.17
C GLN A 234 -19.69 -7.72 -1.09
N SER A 235 -18.74 -7.76 -2.03
CA SER A 235 -18.37 -6.57 -2.83
C SER A 235 -18.39 -6.75 -4.34
N LYS A 236 -19.32 -6.04 -4.99
CA LYS A 236 -19.37 -5.86 -6.46
C LYS A 236 -18.18 -5.06 -7.02
N VAL A 237 -17.45 -4.33 -6.17
CA VAL A 237 -16.32 -3.48 -6.57
C VAL A 237 -15.03 -4.30 -6.60
N HIS A 238 -14.84 -5.13 -5.57
CA HIS A 238 -13.61 -5.86 -5.31
C HIS A 238 -13.61 -7.32 -5.77
N ASP A 239 -14.63 -7.80 -6.51
CA ASP A 239 -14.69 -9.17 -7.06
C ASP A 239 -13.32 -9.65 -7.59
N HIS A 240 -12.66 -8.84 -8.44
CA HIS A 240 -11.34 -9.13 -9.02
C HIS A 240 -10.19 -9.42 -8.02
N GLU A 241 -10.24 -8.85 -6.81
CA GLU A 241 -9.23 -9.08 -5.78
C GLU A 241 -9.34 -10.50 -5.23
N GLY A 242 -10.57 -10.97 -5.01
CA GLY A 242 -10.84 -12.34 -4.59
C GLY A 242 -10.41 -13.35 -5.66
N PHE A 243 -10.71 -13.09 -6.93
CA PHE A 243 -10.27 -13.96 -8.02
C PHE A 243 -8.75 -13.94 -8.24
N ALA A 244 -8.07 -12.80 -8.05
CA ALA A 244 -6.61 -12.75 -8.12
C ALA A 244 -5.93 -13.62 -7.04
N ILE A 245 -6.44 -13.58 -5.80
CA ILE A 245 -6.01 -14.48 -4.71
C ILE A 245 -6.25 -15.94 -5.11
N LEU A 246 -7.45 -16.26 -5.61
CA LEU A 246 -7.83 -17.63 -5.95
C LEU A 246 -7.03 -18.22 -7.12
N ASN A 247 -6.73 -17.42 -8.15
CA ASN A 247 -5.87 -17.81 -9.26
C ASN A 247 -4.47 -18.21 -8.77
N LEU A 248 -3.88 -17.42 -7.88
CA LEU A 248 -2.55 -17.72 -7.32
C LEU A 248 -2.55 -18.96 -6.43
N LEU A 249 -3.64 -19.27 -5.72
CA LEU A 249 -3.76 -20.54 -5.00
C LEU A 249 -3.71 -21.74 -5.96
N ILE A 250 -4.44 -21.70 -7.09
CA ILE A 250 -4.38 -22.77 -8.11
C ILE A 250 -2.99 -22.88 -8.75
N ILE A 251 -2.34 -21.74 -9.04
CA ILE A 251 -1.03 -21.73 -9.69
C ILE A 251 0.05 -22.32 -8.76
N ASN A 252 0.06 -21.92 -7.48
CA ASN A 252 1.16 -22.21 -6.55
C ASN A 252 0.95 -23.45 -5.67
N LEU A 253 -0.28 -23.90 -5.42
CA LEU A 253 -0.56 -25.08 -4.58
C LEU A 253 -0.80 -26.35 -5.39
N PRO A 254 -0.34 -27.52 -4.91
CA PRO A 254 -0.76 -28.82 -5.44
C PRO A 254 -2.28 -29.04 -5.30
N ALA A 255 -2.89 -29.70 -6.29
CA ALA A 255 -4.33 -30.00 -6.34
C ALA A 255 -4.85 -30.67 -5.05
N THR A 256 -4.04 -31.58 -4.49
CA THR A 256 -4.35 -32.36 -3.28
C THR A 256 -4.82 -31.53 -2.10
N TYR A 257 -4.34 -30.29 -1.94
CA TYR A 257 -4.74 -29.41 -0.84
C TYR A 257 -6.01 -28.61 -1.13
N LEU A 258 -6.23 -28.22 -2.40
CA LEU A 258 -7.41 -27.44 -2.79
C LEU A 258 -8.64 -28.30 -3.06
N ASN A 259 -8.49 -29.57 -3.44
CA ASN A 259 -9.58 -30.49 -3.80
C ASN A 259 -10.72 -30.52 -2.76
N ASN A 260 -10.38 -30.51 -1.47
CA ASN A 260 -11.36 -30.53 -0.37
C ASN A 260 -12.23 -29.26 -0.29
N TYR A 261 -11.81 -28.17 -0.94
CA TYR A 261 -12.47 -26.86 -0.91
C TYR A 261 -13.06 -26.46 -2.27
N LEU A 262 -12.75 -27.17 -3.37
CA LEU A 262 -13.18 -26.79 -4.72
C LEU A 262 -14.70 -26.68 -4.84
N LYS A 263 -15.45 -27.64 -4.27
CA LYS A 263 -16.91 -27.60 -4.29
C LYS A 263 -17.47 -26.33 -3.64
N ASP A 264 -16.97 -25.94 -2.48
CA ASP A 264 -17.41 -24.72 -1.79
C ASP A 264 -17.00 -23.44 -2.54
N ILE A 265 -15.79 -23.41 -3.11
CA ILE A 265 -15.31 -22.31 -3.96
C ILE A 265 -16.24 -22.10 -5.16
N PHE A 266 -16.60 -23.18 -5.87
CA PHE A 266 -17.49 -23.11 -7.03
C PHE A 266 -18.93 -22.74 -6.61
N ILE A 267 -19.44 -23.25 -5.48
CA ILE A 267 -20.74 -22.85 -4.93
C ILE A 267 -20.77 -21.34 -4.63
N VAL A 268 -19.71 -20.76 -4.06
CA VAL A 268 -19.60 -19.31 -3.82
C VAL A 268 -19.64 -18.55 -5.15
N ILE A 269 -18.87 -18.97 -6.15
CA ILE A 269 -18.82 -18.36 -7.49
C ILE A 269 -20.20 -18.37 -8.16
N PHE A 270 -20.86 -19.53 -8.23
CA PHE A 270 -22.14 -19.66 -8.90
C PHE A 270 -23.29 -19.00 -8.13
N THR A 271 -23.28 -19.05 -6.80
CA THR A 271 -24.23 -18.28 -5.97
C THR A 271 -24.11 -16.78 -6.26
N ARG A 272 -22.89 -16.27 -6.41
CA ARG A 272 -22.63 -14.86 -6.71
C ARG A 272 -23.01 -14.46 -8.13
N LEU A 273 -22.76 -15.34 -9.11
CA LEU A 273 -23.16 -15.18 -10.51
C LEU A 273 -24.69 -15.10 -10.66
N THR A 274 -25.42 -16.00 -9.97
CA THR A 274 -26.89 -16.01 -9.96
C THR A 274 -27.48 -14.77 -9.29
N LYS A 275 -26.86 -14.29 -8.19
CA LYS A 275 -27.34 -13.08 -7.47
C LYS A 275 -27.14 -11.78 -8.24
N ALA A 276 -26.04 -11.61 -8.99
CA ALA A 276 -25.85 -10.46 -9.88
C ALA A 276 -24.81 -10.75 -10.97
N LYS A 277 -25.28 -10.93 -12.19
CA LYS A 277 -24.46 -11.00 -13.40
C LYS A 277 -23.91 -9.62 -13.75
N ILE A 278 -22.61 -9.42 -13.52
CA ILE A 278 -21.88 -8.17 -13.81
C ILE A 278 -20.74 -8.54 -14.75
N GLN A 279 -20.50 -7.75 -15.80
CA GLN A 279 -19.47 -8.03 -16.80
C GLN A 279 -18.07 -8.22 -16.19
N LYS A 280 -17.67 -7.38 -15.23
CA LYS A 280 -16.41 -7.54 -14.47
C LYS A 280 -16.31 -8.91 -13.78
N LEU A 281 -17.40 -9.36 -13.14
CA LEU A 281 -17.46 -10.66 -12.45
C LEU A 281 -17.35 -11.82 -13.44
N ILE A 282 -18.10 -11.76 -14.55
CA ILE A 282 -18.08 -12.78 -15.63
C ILE A 282 -16.64 -12.97 -16.16
N ARG A 283 -15.93 -11.87 -16.47
CA ARG A 283 -14.52 -11.91 -16.89
C ARG A 283 -13.63 -12.59 -15.85
N CYS A 284 -13.76 -12.24 -14.57
CA CYS A 284 -12.96 -12.85 -13.50
C CYS A 284 -13.22 -14.36 -13.37
N ILE A 285 -14.48 -14.80 -13.52
CA ILE A 285 -14.87 -16.22 -13.49
C ILE A 285 -14.27 -16.98 -14.68
N ILE A 286 -14.34 -16.42 -15.89
CA ILE A 286 -13.78 -17.01 -17.10
C ILE A 286 -12.27 -17.21 -16.95
N VAL A 287 -11.53 -16.17 -16.52
CA VAL A 287 -10.08 -16.26 -16.30
C VAL A 287 -9.73 -17.31 -15.25
N PHE A 288 -10.49 -17.38 -14.14
CA PHE A 288 -10.31 -18.41 -13.13
C PHE A 288 -10.54 -19.83 -13.66
N PHE A 289 -11.61 -20.05 -14.42
CA PHE A 289 -11.88 -21.34 -15.06
C PHE A 289 -10.79 -21.70 -16.09
N SER A 290 -10.25 -20.71 -16.83
CA SER A 290 -9.13 -20.94 -17.73
C SER A 290 -7.87 -21.39 -16.98
N TYR A 291 -7.51 -20.75 -15.85
CA TYR A 291 -6.41 -21.22 -15.00
C TYR A 291 -6.67 -22.62 -14.41
N PHE A 292 -7.90 -22.89 -13.97
CA PHE A 292 -8.29 -24.20 -13.45
C PHE A 292 -8.09 -25.30 -14.51
N ILE A 293 -8.62 -25.09 -15.72
CA ILE A 293 -8.56 -26.06 -16.82
C ILE A 293 -7.12 -26.31 -17.27
N ILE A 294 -6.29 -25.27 -17.35
CA ILE A 294 -4.87 -25.42 -17.70
C ILE A 294 -4.08 -26.17 -16.60
N LYS A 295 -4.42 -25.96 -15.32
CA LYS A 295 -3.70 -26.57 -14.18
C LYS A 295 -4.14 -28.01 -13.87
N TYR A 296 -5.44 -28.29 -13.92
CA TYR A 296 -6.03 -29.55 -13.47
C TYR A 296 -6.70 -30.37 -14.59
N GLY A 297 -6.87 -29.80 -15.79
CA GLY A 297 -7.47 -30.44 -16.97
C GLY A 297 -8.99 -30.28 -17.04
N ALA A 298 -9.53 -30.27 -18.27
CA ALA A 298 -10.97 -30.11 -18.49
C ALA A 298 -11.82 -31.24 -17.89
N LYS A 299 -11.31 -32.49 -17.85
CA LYS A 299 -12.04 -33.60 -17.21
C LYS A 299 -12.30 -33.36 -15.72
N GLU A 300 -11.32 -32.81 -15.00
CA GLU A 300 -11.50 -32.45 -13.59
C GLU A 300 -12.48 -31.27 -13.47
N PHE A 301 -12.37 -30.27 -14.36
CA PHE A 301 -13.29 -29.14 -14.38
C PHE A 301 -14.76 -29.57 -14.57
N ILE A 302 -15.04 -30.42 -15.56
CA ILE A 302 -16.39 -31.00 -15.79
C ILE A 302 -16.87 -31.71 -14.53
N THR A 303 -16.03 -32.57 -13.95
CA THR A 303 -16.35 -33.35 -12.74
C THR A 303 -16.70 -32.44 -11.55
N GLN A 304 -15.93 -31.37 -11.32
CA GLN A 304 -16.18 -30.43 -10.22
C GLN A 304 -17.45 -29.59 -10.45
N VAL A 305 -17.69 -29.10 -11.67
CA VAL A 305 -18.91 -28.32 -11.99
C VAL A 305 -20.17 -29.18 -11.87
N ASP A 306 -20.19 -30.37 -12.48
CA ASP A 306 -21.36 -31.25 -12.43
C ASP A 306 -21.59 -31.89 -11.03
N SER A 307 -20.58 -31.88 -10.15
CA SER A 307 -20.73 -32.30 -8.74
C SER A 307 -21.65 -31.39 -7.90
N ILE A 308 -21.97 -30.20 -8.43
CA ILE A 308 -22.86 -29.21 -7.80
C ILE A 308 -24.29 -29.42 -8.29
N GLN A 309 -24.46 -29.59 -9.60
CA GLN A 309 -25.75 -29.89 -10.24
C GLN A 309 -25.49 -30.60 -11.58
N THR A 310 -26.28 -31.63 -11.90
CA THR A 310 -26.20 -32.36 -13.17
C THR A 310 -26.36 -31.42 -14.38
N ASN A 311 -25.51 -31.61 -15.40
CA ASN A 311 -25.45 -30.81 -16.65
C ASN A 311 -25.11 -29.32 -16.43
N MET A 312 -24.59 -28.94 -15.27
CA MET A 312 -24.18 -27.56 -15.00
C MET A 312 -22.99 -27.14 -15.86
N PHE A 313 -22.10 -28.07 -16.25
CA PHE A 313 -20.99 -27.79 -17.14
C PHE A 313 -21.48 -27.24 -18.50
N GLN A 314 -22.49 -27.87 -19.12
CA GLN A 314 -23.04 -27.40 -20.39
C GLN A 314 -23.58 -25.96 -20.26
N MET A 315 -24.33 -25.68 -19.20
CA MET A 315 -24.85 -24.33 -18.92
C MET A 315 -23.72 -23.29 -18.74
N VAL A 316 -22.59 -23.69 -18.13
CA VAL A 316 -21.42 -22.83 -17.93
C VAL A 316 -20.72 -22.52 -19.26
N ILE A 317 -20.54 -23.50 -20.13
CA ILE A 317 -19.93 -23.29 -21.45
C ILE A 317 -20.82 -22.40 -22.32
N GLU A 318 -22.10 -22.71 -22.44
CA GLU A 318 -23.04 -21.94 -23.27
C GLU A 318 -23.22 -20.49 -22.79
N SER A 319 -23.31 -20.27 -21.47
CA SER A 319 -23.63 -18.94 -20.92
C SER A 319 -22.43 -18.07 -20.57
N LEU A 320 -21.22 -18.62 -20.45
CA LEU A 320 -20.00 -17.85 -20.14
C LEU A 320 -18.97 -17.91 -21.28
N PHE A 321 -18.51 -19.11 -21.66
CA PHE A 321 -17.47 -19.22 -22.69
C PHE A 321 -17.99 -18.79 -24.07
N VAL A 322 -19.08 -19.39 -24.57
CA VAL A 322 -19.58 -19.08 -25.92
C VAL A 322 -20.07 -17.63 -26.06
N GLN A 323 -20.71 -17.08 -25.02
CA GLN A 323 -21.35 -15.74 -25.09
C GLN A 323 -20.43 -14.57 -24.70
N GLU A 324 -19.45 -14.78 -23.82
CA GLU A 324 -18.74 -13.68 -23.15
C GLU A 324 -17.21 -13.72 -23.32
N LEU A 325 -16.61 -14.83 -23.78
CA LEU A 325 -15.15 -14.94 -23.96
C LEU A 325 -14.59 -13.93 -24.97
N SER A 326 -15.32 -13.66 -26.04
CA SER A 326 -14.96 -12.65 -27.05
C SER A 326 -14.86 -11.22 -26.48
N LYS A 327 -15.40 -10.98 -25.28
CA LYS A 327 -15.43 -9.70 -24.58
C LYS A 327 -14.37 -9.62 -23.47
N VAL A 328 -13.50 -10.60 -23.33
CA VAL A 328 -12.36 -10.58 -22.38
C VAL A 328 -11.28 -9.60 -22.88
N ASP A 329 -10.57 -8.96 -21.95
CA ASP A 329 -9.54 -7.96 -22.27
C ASP A 329 -8.25 -8.62 -22.83
N ASP A 330 -7.50 -7.90 -23.66
CA ASP A 330 -6.39 -8.47 -24.47
C ASP A 330 -5.27 -9.15 -23.64
N ASN A 331 -5.07 -8.73 -22.40
CA ASN A 331 -4.09 -9.33 -21.49
C ASN A 331 -4.45 -10.79 -21.13
N ASP A 332 -5.74 -11.07 -20.95
CA ASP A 332 -6.24 -12.36 -20.48
C ASP A 332 -6.62 -13.32 -21.63
N LYS A 333 -6.83 -12.78 -22.85
CA LYS A 333 -7.18 -13.56 -24.05
C LYS A 333 -6.23 -14.74 -24.32
N LYS A 334 -4.94 -14.60 -24.02
CA LYS A 334 -3.95 -15.68 -24.20
C LYS A 334 -4.24 -16.89 -23.31
N ILE A 335 -4.54 -16.66 -22.04
CA ILE A 335 -4.85 -17.72 -21.07
C ILE A 335 -6.19 -18.37 -21.43
N CYS A 336 -7.17 -17.56 -21.82
CA CYS A 336 -8.47 -18.01 -22.28
C CYS A 336 -8.37 -18.93 -23.51
N ALA A 337 -7.67 -18.51 -24.57
CA ALA A 337 -7.50 -19.29 -25.79
C ALA A 337 -6.70 -20.59 -25.58
N VAL A 338 -5.71 -20.58 -24.69
CA VAL A 338 -5.01 -21.83 -24.31
C VAL A 338 -5.95 -22.77 -23.57
N ALA A 339 -6.81 -22.26 -22.69
CA ALA A 339 -7.79 -23.09 -22.00
C ALA A 339 -8.84 -23.69 -22.96
N GLU A 340 -9.32 -22.93 -23.96
CA GLU A 340 -10.23 -23.47 -25.00
C GLU A 340 -9.64 -24.66 -25.76
N ILE A 341 -8.32 -24.69 -26.00
CA ILE A 341 -7.64 -25.81 -26.67
C ILE A 341 -7.58 -27.06 -25.77
N HIS A 342 -7.68 -26.90 -24.45
CA HIS A 342 -7.67 -28.00 -23.47
C HIS A 342 -9.08 -28.50 -23.09
N LEU A 343 -10.13 -27.86 -23.61
CA LEU A 343 -11.53 -28.00 -23.20
C LEU A 343 -12.31 -28.89 -24.20
#